data_AF-A0A527VRP8-F1
#
_entry.id   AF-A0A527VRP8-F1
#
_cell.length_a   1.000
_cell.length_b   1.000
_cell.length_c   1.000
_cell.angle_alpha   90.00
_cell.angle_beta   90.00
_cell.angle_gamma   90.00
#
_symmetry.space_group_name_H-M   'P 1'
#
loop_
_entity.id
_entity.type
_entity.pdbx_description
1 polymer ?
#
loop_
_entity_poly.entity_id
_entity_poly.type
_entity_poly.pdbx_seq_one_letter_code
_entity_poly.pdbx_strand_id
1 'polypeptide(L)'
;TTGVVPACRTLDCVSVFALMVDDAYAVFSAAAAQDAADPYSRVVAVQPLAARPPVLTIGIPAKADLKFFGDASMQAGFEAALASLETLGARLVEIPFGDFYATADLLYEGAWVAERYAAIRDFFEANEAALHPVTRKIIGGARNLSAADA
;
A
#
# COMPACT_ATOMS: atom_id res chain seq x y z
N THR A 1 4.78 -1.69 14.15
CA THR A 1 5.05 -0.26 14.36
C THR A 1 4.66 0.13 15.78
N THR A 2 5.62 0.32 16.69
CA THR A 2 5.29 0.66 18.09
C THR A 2 4.67 2.04 18.20
N GLY A 3 3.62 2.16 19.02
CA GLY A 3 2.91 3.44 19.23
C GLY A 3 1.90 3.80 18.13
N VAL A 4 1.71 2.95 17.12
CA VAL A 4 0.68 3.13 16.09
C VAL A 4 -0.51 2.21 16.38
N VAL A 5 -1.73 2.75 16.28
CA VAL A 5 -2.94 1.93 16.38
C VAL A 5 -3.01 1.02 15.15
N PRO A 6 -3.03 -0.31 15.30
CA PRO A 6 -3.00 -1.22 14.17
C PRO A 6 -4.30 -1.15 13.36
N ALA A 7 -4.16 -1.28 12.04
CA ALA A 7 -5.26 -1.54 11.13
C ALA A 7 -5.12 -2.98 10.58
N CYS A 8 -4.17 -3.24 9.70
CA CYS A 8 -3.76 -4.61 9.34
C CYS A 8 -2.34 -4.79 9.84
N ARG A 9 -2.17 -5.29 11.07
CA ARG A 9 -0.87 -5.23 11.78
C ARG A 9 0.27 -5.86 11.00
N THR A 10 -0.01 -6.92 10.23
CA THR A 10 1.00 -7.58 9.38
C THR A 10 1.43 -6.76 8.15
N LEU A 11 0.65 -5.75 7.75
CA LEU A 11 0.80 -4.97 6.52
C LEU A 11 1.08 -3.48 6.77
N ASP A 12 0.80 -2.98 7.98
CA ASP A 12 0.87 -1.56 8.30
C ASP A 12 2.31 -1.01 8.17
N CYS A 13 2.44 0.11 7.46
CA CYS A 13 3.68 0.87 7.32
C CYS A 13 3.44 2.34 7.72
N VAL A 14 4.32 2.90 8.55
CA VAL A 14 4.36 4.36 8.76
C VAL A 14 4.88 5.02 7.50
N SER A 15 4.18 6.04 7.00
CA SER A 15 4.53 6.76 5.77
C SER A 15 4.90 8.22 6.05
N VAL A 16 5.64 8.82 5.10
CA VAL A 16 6.09 10.21 5.15
C VAL A 16 5.50 10.96 3.96
N PHE A 17 4.95 12.15 4.22
CA PHE A 17 4.55 13.10 3.19
C PHE A 17 5.48 14.32 3.26
N ALA A 18 6.05 14.72 2.13
CA ALA A 18 6.86 15.92 1.98
C ALA A 18 6.70 16.51 0.58
N LEU A 19 7.18 17.74 0.37
CA LEU A 19 7.11 18.41 -0.93
C LEU A 19 8.18 17.90 -1.91
N MET A 20 9.31 17.45 -1.37
CA MET A 20 10.47 16.99 -2.15
C MET A 20 10.86 15.57 -1.71
N VAL A 21 11.41 14.81 -2.66
CA VAL A 21 11.90 13.45 -2.39
C VAL A 21 13.03 13.47 -1.36
N ASP A 22 13.93 14.46 -1.43
CA ASP A 22 15.07 14.57 -0.50
C ASP A 22 14.61 14.78 0.95
N ASP A 23 13.57 15.61 1.15
CA ASP A 23 12.97 15.84 2.48
C ASP A 23 12.30 14.56 3.01
N ALA A 24 11.50 13.89 2.16
CA ALA A 24 10.87 12.62 2.52
C ALA A 24 11.92 11.57 2.88
N TYR A 25 13.01 11.51 2.12
CA TYR A 25 14.11 10.58 2.34
C TYR A 25 14.87 10.86 3.62
N ALA A 26 15.09 12.14 3.96
CA ALA A 26 15.73 12.53 5.21
C ALA A 26 14.92 12.08 6.44
N VAL A 27 13.60 12.28 6.40
CA VAL A 27 12.70 11.82 7.47
C VAL A 27 12.65 10.29 7.53
N PHE A 28 12.51 9.62 6.39
CA PHE A 28 12.56 8.15 6.33
C PHE A 28 13.86 7.62 6.93
N SER A 29 15.01 8.19 6.55
CA SER A 29 16.32 7.75 7.04
C SER A 29 16.48 7.92 8.55
N ALA A 30 15.90 8.99 9.12
CA ALA A 30 15.89 9.21 10.56
C ALA A 30 14.94 8.24 11.30
N ALA A 31 13.83 7.86 10.67
CA ALA A 31 12.80 6.99 11.27
C ALA A 31 13.05 5.49 11.07
N ALA A 32 13.78 5.10 10.02
CA ALA A 32 14.03 3.72 9.63
C ALA A 32 15.09 3.08 10.55
N ALA A 33 14.64 2.63 11.71
CA ALA A 33 15.45 1.91 12.69
C ALA A 33 14.77 0.60 13.09
N GLN A 34 15.58 -0.39 13.48
CA GLN A 34 15.05 -1.60 14.09
C GLN A 34 14.43 -1.26 15.44
N ASP A 35 13.18 -1.65 15.61
CA ASP A 35 12.48 -1.63 16.88
C ASP A 35 12.26 -3.06 17.39
N ALA A 36 12.78 -3.39 18.57
CA ALA A 36 12.64 -4.72 19.16
C ALA A 36 11.27 -4.94 19.83
N ALA A 37 10.51 -3.87 20.11
CA ALA A 37 9.16 -3.97 20.64
C ALA A 37 8.11 -4.27 19.57
N ASP A 38 8.48 -4.13 18.29
CA ASP A 38 7.62 -4.40 17.15
C ASP A 38 7.93 -5.77 16.51
N PRO A 39 7.03 -6.77 16.59
CA PRO A 39 7.28 -8.10 16.03
C PRO A 39 7.39 -8.12 14.49
N TYR A 40 6.94 -7.07 13.79
CA TYR A 40 7.05 -6.95 12.33
C TYR A 40 8.21 -6.05 11.87
N SER A 41 8.96 -5.47 12.83
CA SER A 41 10.14 -4.69 12.54
C SER A 41 11.23 -5.56 11.92
N ARG A 42 11.88 -5.04 10.88
CA ARG A 42 12.94 -5.72 10.15
C ARG A 42 14.13 -4.79 10.03
N VAL A 43 15.34 -5.36 10.10
CA VAL A 43 16.56 -4.64 9.74
C VAL A 43 16.55 -4.43 8.23
N VAL A 44 16.46 -3.16 7.81
CA VAL A 44 16.52 -2.75 6.41
C VAL A 44 17.70 -1.79 6.26
N ALA A 45 18.54 -2.03 5.26
CA ALA A 45 19.64 -1.13 4.95
C ALA A 45 19.10 0.16 4.32
N VAL A 46 19.28 1.30 4.99
CA VAL A 46 18.96 2.63 4.47
C VAL A 46 20.15 3.11 3.65
N GLN A 47 20.11 2.89 2.34
CA GLN A 47 21.19 3.27 1.43
C GLN A 47 21.11 4.75 1.08
N PRO A 48 22.21 5.50 0.89
CA PRO A 48 22.12 6.86 0.38
C PRO A 48 21.38 6.92 -0.97
N LEU A 49 20.69 8.04 -1.25
CA LEU A 49 20.14 8.28 -2.58
C LEU A 49 21.26 8.21 -3.62
N ALA A 50 21.00 7.48 -4.70
CA ALA A 50 21.97 7.20 -5.75
C ALA A 50 21.46 7.64 -7.11
N ALA A 51 22.39 7.91 -8.02
CA ALA A 51 22.06 8.17 -9.41
C ALA A 51 21.39 6.93 -10.05
N ARG A 52 20.41 7.17 -10.92
CA ARG A 52 19.75 6.11 -11.68
C ARG A 52 20.75 5.36 -12.58
N PRO A 53 20.49 4.07 -12.89
CA PRO A 53 21.29 3.36 -13.88
C PRO A 53 21.22 4.06 -15.26
N PRO A 54 22.21 3.85 -16.14
CA PRO A 54 22.24 4.47 -17.47
C PRO A 54 20.96 4.21 -18.28
N VAL A 55 20.41 2.99 -18.15
CA VAL A 55 19.09 2.63 -18.66
C VAL A 55 18.28 2.06 -17.50
N LEU A 56 17.20 2.74 -17.14
CA LEU A 56 16.24 2.27 -16.15
C LEU A 56 15.12 1.51 -16.88
N THR A 57 14.91 0.23 -16.53
CA THR A 57 13.77 -0.54 -17.04
C THR A 57 12.62 -0.44 -16.05
N ILE A 58 11.43 -0.06 -16.53
CA ILE A 58 10.24 0.13 -15.70
C ILE A 58 9.13 -0.78 -16.21
N GLY A 59 8.64 -1.67 -15.35
CA GLY A 59 7.45 -2.46 -15.63
C GLY A 59 6.19 -1.61 -15.50
N ILE A 60 5.32 -1.64 -16.50
CA ILE A 60 4.02 -0.95 -16.51
C ILE A 60 2.91 -1.97 -16.80
N PRO A 61 1.68 -1.77 -16.29
CA PRO A 61 0.57 -2.64 -16.65
C PRO A 61 0.41 -2.69 -18.18
N ALA A 62 0.17 -3.89 -18.72
CA ALA A 62 -0.17 -4.05 -20.12
C ALA A 62 -1.39 -3.18 -20.46
N LYS A 63 -1.44 -2.65 -21.68
CA LYS A 63 -2.50 -1.69 -22.07
C LYS A 63 -3.91 -2.24 -21.85
N ALA A 64 -4.11 -3.53 -22.08
CA ALA A 64 -5.39 -4.21 -21.88
C ALA A 64 -5.82 -4.32 -20.41
N ASP A 65 -4.88 -4.21 -19.46
CA ASP A 65 -5.10 -4.32 -18.03
C ASP A 65 -5.27 -2.95 -17.33
N LEU A 66 -5.12 -1.84 -18.06
CA LEU A 66 -5.30 -0.50 -17.50
C LEU A 66 -6.78 -0.25 -17.16
N LYS A 67 -7.03 0.14 -15.91
CA LYS A 67 -8.36 0.46 -15.40
C LYS A 67 -8.41 1.92 -14.94
N PHE A 68 -9.03 2.79 -15.74
CA PHE A 68 -9.26 4.21 -15.39
C PHE A 68 -10.70 4.50 -14.95
N PHE A 69 -11.60 3.52 -15.03
CA PHE A 69 -12.99 3.63 -14.58
C PHE A 69 -13.75 4.86 -15.14
N GLY A 70 -13.45 5.26 -16.38
CA GLY A 70 -14.07 6.41 -17.05
C GLY A 70 -13.39 7.76 -16.79
N ASP A 71 -12.33 7.81 -15.99
CA ASP A 71 -11.57 9.02 -15.72
C ASP A 71 -10.55 9.31 -16.85
N ALA A 72 -10.99 10.12 -17.82
CA ALA A 72 -10.16 10.53 -18.95
C ALA A 72 -8.96 11.41 -18.53
N SER A 73 -9.08 12.16 -17.44
CA SER A 73 -7.98 13.02 -16.95
C SER A 73 -6.86 12.19 -16.35
N MET A 74 -7.19 11.15 -15.57
CA MET A 74 -6.20 10.21 -15.05
C MET A 74 -5.54 9.41 -16.17
N GLN A 75 -6.29 9.01 -17.20
CA GLN A 75 -5.71 8.35 -18.37
C GLN A 75 -4.68 9.25 -19.07
N ALA A 76 -5.05 10.50 -19.37
CA ALA A 76 -4.15 11.45 -20.03
C ALA A 76 -2.90 11.74 -19.16
N GLY A 77 -3.07 11.85 -17.85
CA GLY A 77 -1.97 12.04 -16.91
C GLY A 77 -1.00 10.86 -16.88
N PHE A 78 -1.53 9.64 -16.89
CA PHE A 78 -0.72 8.42 -16.96
C PHE A 78 0.08 8.35 -18.27
N GLU A 79 -0.57 8.59 -19.41
CA GLU A 79 0.08 8.61 -20.73
C GLU A 79 1.19 9.67 -20.80
N ALA A 80 0.95 10.87 -20.26
CA ALA A 80 1.96 11.92 -20.17
C ALA A 80 3.15 11.55 -19.27
N ALA A 81 2.90 10.82 -18.17
CA ALA A 81 3.95 10.32 -17.29
C ALA A 81 4.84 9.28 -18.00
N LEU A 82 4.24 8.37 -18.78
CA LEU A 82 4.99 7.39 -19.58
C LEU A 82 5.89 8.09 -20.61
N ALA A 83 5.36 9.05 -21.37
CA ALA A 83 6.14 9.82 -22.33
C ALA A 83 7.30 10.59 -21.68
N SER A 84 7.08 11.10 -20.46
CA SER A 84 8.12 11.77 -19.67
C SER A 84 9.23 10.80 -19.26
N LEU A 85 8.88 9.57 -18.84
CA LEU A 85 9.86 8.53 -18.50
C LEU A 85 10.71 8.11 -19.71
N GLU A 86 10.09 7.95 -20.88
CA GLU A 86 10.81 7.65 -22.12
C GLU A 86 11.75 8.78 -22.53
N THR A 87 11.31 10.04 -22.39
CA THR A 87 12.16 11.23 -22.63
C THR A 87 13.37 11.26 -21.69
N LEU A 88 13.22 10.76 -20.47
CA LEU A 88 14.32 10.58 -19.51
C LEU A 88 15.19 9.35 -19.82
N GLY A 89 14.90 8.60 -20.89
CA GLY A 89 15.67 7.43 -21.34
C GLY A 89 15.33 6.13 -20.60
N ALA A 90 14.14 6.06 -19.97
CA ALA A 90 13.66 4.80 -19.41
C ALA A 90 13.18 3.87 -20.52
N ARG A 91 13.36 2.56 -20.31
CA ARG A 91 12.77 1.49 -21.13
C ARG A 91 11.51 1.00 -20.44
N LEU A 92 10.36 1.27 -21.01
CA LEU A 92 9.08 0.77 -20.51
C LEU A 92 8.84 -0.66 -21.00
N VAL A 93 8.34 -1.52 -20.11
CA VAL A 93 8.01 -2.92 -20.40
C VAL A 93 6.60 -3.20 -19.92
N GLU A 94 5.71 -3.52 -20.86
CA GLU A 94 4.37 -3.97 -20.52
C GLU A 94 4.42 -5.36 -19.84
N ILE A 95 3.73 -5.48 -18.71
CA ILE A 95 3.59 -6.73 -17.96
C ILE A 95 2.10 -7.05 -17.74
N PRO A 96 1.68 -8.31 -17.84
CA PRO A 96 0.35 -8.72 -17.39
C PRO A 96 0.14 -8.31 -15.93
N PHE A 97 -0.98 -7.65 -15.64
CA PHE A 97 -1.24 -7.04 -14.34
C PHE A 97 -2.37 -7.73 -13.56
N GLY A 98 -3.00 -8.75 -14.16
CA GLY A 98 -4.10 -9.51 -13.56
C GLY A 98 -3.82 -10.02 -12.15
N ASP A 99 -2.66 -10.66 -11.93
CA ASP A 99 -2.30 -11.23 -10.62
C ASP A 99 -2.08 -10.16 -9.54
N PHE A 100 -1.59 -8.98 -9.93
CA PHE A 100 -1.45 -7.86 -9.01
C PHE A 100 -2.81 -7.33 -8.57
N TYR A 101 -3.78 -7.25 -9.48
CA TYR A 101 -5.16 -6.89 -9.12
C TYR A 101 -5.81 -7.96 -8.25
N ALA A 102 -5.70 -9.23 -8.63
CA ALA A 102 -6.26 -10.33 -7.84
C ALA A 102 -5.69 -10.34 -6.41
N THR A 103 -4.40 -10.04 -6.25
CA THR A 103 -3.75 -9.90 -4.94
C THR A 103 -4.27 -8.67 -4.18
N ALA A 104 -4.47 -7.54 -4.87
CA ALA A 104 -5.02 -6.33 -4.26
C ALA A 104 -6.46 -6.53 -3.76
N ASP A 105 -7.28 -7.28 -4.50
CA ASP A 105 -8.66 -7.59 -4.14
C ASP A 105 -8.73 -8.36 -2.81
N LEU A 106 -7.76 -9.25 -2.53
CA LEU A 106 -7.69 -10.01 -1.27
C LEU A 106 -7.62 -9.12 -0.01
N LEU A 107 -7.18 -7.86 -0.12
CA LEU A 107 -7.09 -6.95 1.03
C LEU A 107 -8.47 -6.64 1.63
N TYR A 108 -9.52 -6.60 0.81
CA TYR A 108 -10.89 -6.31 1.25
C TYR A 108 -11.88 -7.46 0.99
N GLU A 109 -11.64 -8.25 -0.05
CA GLU A 109 -12.48 -9.40 -0.41
C GLU A 109 -11.99 -10.72 0.22
N GLY A 110 -10.76 -10.73 0.74
CA GLY A 110 -10.17 -11.86 1.45
C GLY A 110 -10.14 -11.69 2.99
N ALA A 111 -9.38 -12.56 3.65
CA ALA A 111 -9.39 -12.65 5.11
C ALA A 111 -8.66 -11.49 5.85
N TRP A 112 -7.89 -10.65 5.16
CA TRP A 112 -7.11 -9.57 5.79
C TRP A 112 -7.95 -8.49 6.49
N VAL A 113 -9.24 -8.36 6.16
CA VAL A 113 -10.16 -7.51 6.91
C VAL A 113 -10.31 -7.95 8.37
N ALA A 114 -10.08 -9.23 8.66
CA ALA A 114 -10.11 -9.77 10.03
C ALA A 114 -9.04 -9.19 10.94
N GLU A 115 -7.89 -8.73 10.40
CA GLU A 115 -6.88 -8.04 11.22
C GLU A 115 -7.40 -6.71 11.75
N ARG A 116 -8.19 -5.97 10.94
CA ARG A 116 -8.81 -4.71 11.38
C ARG A 116 -9.78 -4.96 12.51
N TYR A 117 -10.57 -6.01 12.40
CA TYR A 117 -11.49 -6.40 13.47
C TYR A 117 -10.72 -6.84 14.71
N ALA A 118 -9.69 -7.68 14.58
CA ALA A 118 -8.86 -8.12 15.70
C ALA A 118 -8.19 -6.94 16.43
N ALA A 119 -7.73 -5.92 15.70
CA ALA A 119 -7.10 -4.73 16.25
C ALA A 119 -8.00 -3.90 17.17
N ILE A 120 -9.31 -3.89 16.92
CA ILE A 120 -10.28 -3.06 17.66
C ILE A 120 -11.45 -3.86 18.26
N ARG A 121 -11.34 -5.18 18.35
CA ARG A 121 -12.46 -6.08 18.70
C ARG A 121 -13.22 -5.63 19.94
N ASP A 122 -12.51 -5.40 21.04
CA ASP A 122 -13.16 -5.03 22.31
C ASP A 122 -13.91 -3.70 22.21
N PHE A 123 -13.34 -2.71 21.49
CA PHE A 123 -14.00 -1.44 21.24
C PHE A 123 -15.22 -1.61 20.31
N PHE A 124 -15.07 -2.42 19.25
CA PHE A 124 -16.14 -2.71 18.30
C PHE A 124 -17.33 -3.35 19.01
N GLU A 125 -17.11 -4.38 19.83
CA GLU A 125 -18.16 -5.10 20.56
C GLU A 125 -18.86 -4.22 21.60
N ALA A 126 -18.11 -3.35 22.29
CA ALA A 126 -18.70 -2.47 23.31
C ALA A 126 -19.37 -1.20 22.74
N ASN A 127 -18.93 -0.71 21.57
CA ASN A 127 -19.29 0.61 21.06
C ASN A 127 -19.64 0.60 19.56
N GLU A 128 -20.22 -0.49 19.04
CA GLU A 128 -20.46 -0.66 17.59
C GLU A 128 -21.16 0.55 16.93
N ALA A 129 -22.11 1.18 17.61
CA ALA A 129 -22.84 2.34 17.11
C ALA A 129 -21.99 3.63 16.98
N ALA A 130 -20.85 3.70 17.66
CA ALA A 130 -19.93 4.84 17.59
C ALA A 130 -19.03 4.81 16.35
N LEU A 131 -18.94 3.67 15.65
CA LEU A 131 -18.15 3.56 14.43
C LEU A 131 -18.86 4.24 13.26
N HIS A 132 -18.06 4.83 12.37
CA HIS A 132 -18.58 5.34 11.11
C HIS A 132 -19.31 4.22 10.33
N PRO A 133 -20.52 4.46 9.77
CA PRO A 133 -21.36 3.37 9.24
C PRO A 133 -20.68 2.48 8.19
N VAL A 134 -19.86 3.08 7.33
CA VAL A 134 -19.12 2.35 6.28
C VAL A 134 -18.02 1.47 6.88
N THR A 135 -17.22 1.99 7.82
CA THR A 135 -16.13 1.21 8.43
C THR A 135 -16.68 0.12 9.33
N ARG A 136 -17.78 0.40 10.06
CA ARG A 136 -18.52 -0.62 10.80
C ARG A 136 -18.94 -1.79 9.90
N LYS A 137 -19.51 -1.50 8.72
CA LYS A 137 -19.94 -2.53 7.77
C LYS A 137 -18.76 -3.37 7.28
N ILE A 138 -17.66 -2.72 6.88
CA ILE A 138 -16.47 -3.39 6.35
C ILE A 138 -15.82 -4.27 7.43
N ILE A 139 -15.50 -3.68 8.58
CA ILE A 139 -14.80 -4.38 9.67
C ILE A 139 -15.69 -5.47 10.28
N GLY A 140 -16.99 -5.21 10.45
CA GLY A 140 -17.94 -6.19 10.97
C GLY A 140 -18.13 -7.43 10.08
N GLY A 141 -17.82 -7.33 8.78
CA GLY A 141 -17.82 -8.46 7.86
C GLY A 141 -16.86 -9.58 8.30
N ALA A 142 -15.81 -9.25 9.05
CA ALA A 142 -14.84 -10.22 9.56
C ALA A 142 -15.44 -11.27 10.51
N ARG A 143 -16.60 -11.02 11.14
CA ARG A 143 -17.28 -12.00 11.99
C ARG A 143 -17.71 -13.27 11.25
N ASN A 144 -17.80 -13.20 9.92
CA ASN A 144 -18.19 -14.33 9.06
C ASN A 144 -16.99 -15.10 8.51
N LEU A 145 -15.76 -14.72 8.86
CA LEU A 145 -14.55 -15.37 8.40
C LEU A 145 -14.04 -16.37 9.43
N SER A 146 -13.53 -17.50 8.95
CA SER A 146 -12.89 -18.55 9.74
C SER A 146 -11.39 -18.62 9.46
N ALA A 147 -10.67 -19.38 10.29
CA ALA A 147 -9.26 -19.66 10.02
C ALA A 147 -9.04 -20.46 8.73
N ALA A 148 -10.05 -21.16 8.19
CA ALA A 148 -9.95 -21.89 6.93
C ALA A 148 -10.13 -21.00 5.69
N ASP A 149 -10.61 -19.76 5.87
CA ASP A 149 -10.75 -18.78 4.79
C ASP A 149 -9.48 -17.94 4.59
N ALA A 150 -8.47 -18.15 5.44
CA ALA A 150 -7.19 -17.43 5.46
C ALA A 150 -6.05 -18.23 4.81
#